data_AF-A0A538QM97-F1
#
_entry.id   AF-A0A538QM97-F1
#
_cell.length_a   1.000
_cell.length_b   1.000
_cell.length_c   1.000
_cell.angle_alpha   90.00
_cell.angle_beta   90.00
_cell.angle_gamma   90.00
#
_symmetry.space_group_name_H-M   'P 1'
#
loop_
_entity.id
_entity.type
_entity.pdbx_description
1 polymer ?
#
loop_
_entity_poly.entity_id
_entity_poly.type
_entity_poly.pdbx_seq_one_letter_code
_entity_poly.pdbx_strand_id
1 'polypeptide(L)'
;MMFDRLLIHARALRLTAALAFGISLGASTLLLSGRASADTAEAKKIFTTRCMACHTFGKGVKIGPDLKGVTERRQRPWLLKFVRSSSTVIASGDPTATGLFQQFNQQRMPDWVDLSEPQVTSIFDWLAANGPDQQEPDARSADAATLAEIEIGRHLFHGQREMSRGGIACASCHSIRDAAGASGGVLARDLTTVYSQYQDGAMTQFLKHPCMLRYPESTLSAFLSPEESFAVKAYLRYAALTNQPDDQNGRPANQPPMVAKTVDSGGSGAAPSGQGSAAALPAGKRVTWAPMTAGANPVLRQATLPSELLFQVFPYVALAILILGLGIRHALARRRPEAIRPAADAAWQLFRGSVAWRIGLAITAALHLVSLIIPGAIRAWNGVPLRLYLLEGTGFVFGVVALIGLIQLMWRHVGRSVASTHPRVPEVADYALLSLLCVATISGLATAVLYRWGSSWAVGTVTPYIASFVRGEPATGLVEQMPFLIRLHVFSWFAVLAVVPFTSAAMVLVAAGDRVVLFAGRPIAAVAHTGRRVLAKLSPARWLWPDEDLPGDGGNAEPS
;
A
#
# COMPACT_ATOMS: atom_id res chain seq x y z
N MET A 1 -61.19 -6.94 -4.50
CA MET A 1 -60.06 -6.11 -4.04
C MET A 1 -59.45 -6.54 -2.70
N MET A 2 -60.17 -7.18 -1.75
CA MET A 2 -59.56 -7.68 -0.49
C MET A 2 -58.76 -8.98 -0.65
N PHE A 3 -59.17 -9.89 -1.54
CA PHE A 3 -58.49 -11.19 -1.73
C PHE A 3 -57.11 -11.08 -2.43
N ASP A 4 -56.94 -10.16 -3.38
CA ASP A 4 -55.64 -9.94 -4.04
C ASP A 4 -54.59 -9.37 -3.09
N ARG A 5 -54.99 -8.52 -2.13
CA ARG A 5 -54.06 -7.97 -1.15
C ARG A 5 -53.53 -9.03 -0.18
N LEU A 6 -54.35 -10.03 0.17
CA LEU A 6 -53.92 -11.13 1.05
C LEU A 6 -52.90 -12.07 0.37
N LEU A 7 -53.09 -12.35 -0.92
CA LEU A 7 -52.17 -13.19 -1.70
C LEU A 7 -50.80 -12.54 -1.90
N ILE A 8 -50.76 -11.21 -2.05
CA ILE A 8 -49.50 -10.45 -2.14
C ILE A 8 -48.73 -10.50 -0.82
N HIS A 9 -49.42 -10.38 0.33
CA HIS A 9 -48.77 -10.44 1.64
C HIS A 9 -48.27 -11.86 1.97
N ALA A 10 -49.03 -12.90 1.60
CA ALA A 10 -48.61 -14.30 1.79
C ALA A 10 -47.41 -14.67 0.90
N ARG A 11 -47.32 -14.15 -0.33
CA ARG A 11 -46.16 -14.33 -1.22
C ARG A 11 -44.94 -13.55 -0.72
N ALA A 12 -45.12 -12.33 -0.24
CA ALA A 12 -44.04 -11.53 0.35
C ALA A 12 -43.45 -12.21 1.61
N LEU A 13 -44.29 -12.75 2.49
CA LEU A 13 -43.86 -13.43 3.71
C LEU A 13 -43.07 -14.73 3.44
N ARG A 14 -43.46 -15.49 2.40
CA ARG A 14 -42.72 -16.68 1.96
C ARG A 14 -41.36 -16.34 1.32
N LEU A 15 -41.28 -15.25 0.57
CA LEU A 15 -40.02 -14.74 0.00
C LEU A 15 -39.06 -14.20 1.07
N THR A 16 -39.56 -13.48 2.08
CA THR A 16 -38.72 -12.99 3.17
C THR A 16 -38.21 -14.12 4.08
N ALA A 17 -39.03 -15.16 4.32
CA ALA A 17 -38.60 -16.32 5.09
C ALA A 17 -37.56 -17.17 4.34
N ALA A 18 -37.71 -17.34 3.02
CA ALA A 18 -36.74 -18.05 2.18
C ALA A 18 -35.40 -17.30 2.06
N LEU A 19 -35.42 -15.96 1.94
CA LEU A 19 -34.20 -15.15 1.94
C LEU A 19 -33.50 -15.15 3.31
N ALA A 20 -34.23 -15.05 4.42
CA ALA A 20 -33.64 -15.09 5.76
C ALA A 20 -32.99 -16.45 6.07
N PHE A 21 -33.60 -17.56 5.63
CA PHE A 21 -33.03 -18.89 5.79
C PHE A 21 -31.80 -19.11 4.90
N GLY A 22 -31.82 -18.62 3.66
CA GLY A 22 -30.67 -18.67 2.75
C GLY A 22 -29.46 -17.85 3.23
N ILE A 23 -29.70 -16.67 3.81
CA ILE A 23 -28.65 -15.81 4.37
C ILE A 23 -28.02 -16.44 5.62
N SER A 24 -28.83 -17.05 6.50
CA SER A 24 -28.32 -17.71 7.71
C SER A 24 -27.52 -18.99 7.41
N LEU A 25 -27.92 -19.76 6.39
CA LEU A 25 -27.22 -20.97 5.96
C LEU A 25 -25.91 -20.64 5.22
N GLY A 26 -25.90 -19.60 4.39
CA GLY A 26 -24.71 -19.08 3.70
C GLY A 26 -23.67 -18.45 4.65
N ALA A 27 -24.12 -17.70 5.66
CA ALA A 27 -23.23 -17.13 6.67
C ALA A 27 -22.57 -18.21 7.56
N SER A 28 -23.32 -19.26 7.90
CA SER A 28 -22.82 -20.37 8.74
C SER A 28 -21.78 -21.23 8.01
N THR A 29 -21.94 -21.43 6.69
CA THR A 29 -21.00 -22.18 5.85
C THR A 29 -19.71 -21.41 5.60
N LEU A 30 -19.77 -20.08 5.36
CA LEU A 30 -18.55 -19.26 5.25
C LEU A 30 -17.76 -19.17 6.57
N LEU A 31 -18.43 -19.07 7.72
CA LEU A 31 -17.77 -19.01 9.04
C LEU A 31 -17.07 -20.32 9.40
N LEU A 32 -17.63 -21.47 8.99
CA LEU A 32 -17.04 -22.78 9.25
C LEU A 32 -15.79 -23.04 8.39
N SER A 33 -15.81 -22.63 7.11
CA SER A 33 -14.66 -22.75 6.21
C SER A 33 -13.48 -21.87 6.64
N GLY A 34 -13.74 -20.66 7.13
CA GLY A 34 -12.69 -19.76 7.64
C GLY A 34 -11.99 -20.29 8.90
N ARG A 35 -12.74 -20.96 9.79
CA ARG A 35 -12.19 -21.53 11.03
C ARG A 35 -11.32 -22.77 10.77
N ALA A 36 -11.76 -23.66 9.88
CA ALA A 36 -11.00 -24.85 9.50
C ALA A 36 -9.65 -24.53 8.83
N SER A 37 -9.58 -23.47 8.01
CA SER A 37 -8.33 -23.00 7.40
C SER A 37 -7.37 -22.38 8.43
N ALA A 38 -7.88 -21.64 9.40
CA ALA A 38 -7.07 -21.10 10.49
C ALA A 38 -6.51 -22.19 11.41
N ASP A 39 -7.34 -23.20 11.75
CA ASP A 39 -6.95 -24.31 12.62
C ASP A 39 -5.88 -25.21 11.97
N THR A 40 -5.96 -25.44 10.65
CA THR A 40 -4.94 -26.20 9.89
C THR A 40 -3.62 -25.45 9.76
N ALA A 41 -3.64 -24.13 9.55
CA ALA A 41 -2.44 -23.31 9.48
C ALA A 41 -1.69 -23.27 10.83
N GLU A 42 -2.42 -23.12 11.94
CA GLU A 42 -1.84 -23.14 13.29
C GLU A 42 -1.31 -24.52 13.66
N ALA A 43 -2.04 -25.60 13.34
CA ALA A 43 -1.59 -26.98 13.54
C ALA A 43 -0.27 -27.26 12.79
N LYS A 44 -0.18 -26.89 11.51
CA LYS A 44 1.03 -27.00 10.69
C LYS A 44 2.20 -26.25 11.32
N LYS A 45 1.97 -25.02 11.81
CA LYS A 45 3.00 -24.20 12.47
C LYS A 45 3.51 -24.88 13.74
N ILE A 46 2.62 -25.29 14.65
CA ILE A 46 3.00 -25.98 15.89
C ILE A 46 3.78 -27.26 15.57
N PHE A 47 3.30 -28.08 14.64
CA PHE A 47 3.99 -29.31 14.24
C PHE A 47 5.41 -29.03 13.71
N THR A 48 5.54 -28.06 12.81
CA THR A 48 6.82 -27.66 12.20
C THR A 48 7.82 -27.20 13.27
N THR A 49 7.38 -26.39 14.22
CA THR A 49 8.24 -25.79 15.24
C THR A 49 8.55 -26.73 16.40
N ARG A 50 7.60 -27.57 16.83
CA ARG A 50 7.70 -28.36 18.07
C ARG A 50 7.94 -29.84 17.82
N CYS A 51 7.46 -30.41 16.72
CA CYS A 51 7.41 -31.87 16.52
C CYS A 51 8.40 -32.36 15.46
N MET A 52 8.56 -31.62 14.36
CA MET A 52 9.33 -32.06 13.18
C MET A 52 10.84 -32.21 13.42
N ALA A 53 11.37 -31.60 14.49
CA ALA A 53 12.75 -31.81 14.92
C ALA A 53 13.00 -33.27 15.30
N CYS A 54 12.05 -33.92 15.96
CA CYS A 54 12.19 -35.29 16.46
C CYS A 54 11.40 -36.32 15.66
N HIS A 55 10.30 -35.91 15.04
CA HIS A 55 9.38 -36.80 14.34
C HIS A 55 9.39 -36.58 12.82
N THR A 56 9.03 -37.65 12.12
CA THR A 56 8.83 -37.77 10.69
C THR A 56 7.37 -38.09 10.39
N PHE A 57 6.99 -37.98 9.12
CA PHE A 57 5.69 -38.41 8.62
C PHE A 57 5.90 -39.21 7.34
N GLY A 58 5.70 -40.54 7.41
CA GLY A 58 5.88 -41.46 6.29
C GLY A 58 7.34 -41.68 5.86
N LYS A 59 8.32 -41.25 6.67
CA LYS A 59 9.76 -41.35 6.37
C LYS A 59 10.52 -42.28 7.32
N GLY A 60 9.81 -42.96 8.21
CA GLY A 60 10.38 -43.91 9.16
C GLY A 60 10.94 -43.23 10.41
N VAL A 61 11.52 -43.99 11.33
CA VAL A 61 11.98 -43.48 12.65
C VAL A 61 13.06 -42.40 12.50
N LYS A 62 12.98 -41.35 13.35
CA LYS A 62 14.03 -40.32 13.50
C LYS A 62 14.55 -40.32 14.94
N ILE A 63 14.25 -39.29 15.74
CA ILE A 63 14.54 -39.29 17.19
C ILE A 63 13.37 -39.96 17.92
N GLY A 64 12.14 -39.66 17.49
CA GLY A 64 10.92 -40.33 17.91
C GLY A 64 10.32 -41.20 16.79
N PRO A 65 9.21 -41.91 17.08
CA PRO A 65 8.48 -42.70 16.10
C PRO A 65 7.91 -41.84 14.96
N ASP A 66 7.69 -42.47 13.80
CA ASP A 66 6.98 -41.85 12.68
C ASP A 66 5.50 -41.62 13.05
N LEU A 67 4.98 -40.44 12.69
CA LEU A 67 3.64 -40.00 13.07
C LEU A 67 2.57 -40.25 11.99
N LYS A 68 2.93 -40.76 10.81
CA LYS A 68 1.93 -41.11 9.78
C LYS A 68 1.02 -42.21 10.27
N GLY A 69 -0.30 -41.97 10.31
CA GLY A 69 -1.29 -42.89 10.87
C GLY A 69 -1.32 -42.98 12.40
N VAL A 70 -0.70 -42.04 13.14
CA VAL A 70 -0.66 -42.10 14.61
C VAL A 70 -2.05 -42.06 15.26
N THR A 71 -2.98 -41.34 14.64
CA THR A 71 -4.39 -41.21 15.08
C THR A 71 -5.21 -42.47 14.85
N GLU A 72 -4.73 -43.38 13.99
CA GLU A 72 -5.31 -44.72 13.80
C GLU A 72 -4.72 -45.72 14.80
N ARG A 73 -3.42 -45.58 15.11
CA ARG A 73 -2.71 -46.46 16.06
C ARG A 73 -3.04 -46.22 17.53
N ARG A 74 -3.51 -45.02 17.89
CA ARG A 74 -3.70 -44.60 19.28
C ARG A 74 -4.94 -43.72 19.44
N GLN A 75 -5.64 -43.91 20.55
CA GLN A 75 -6.84 -43.14 20.86
C GLN A 75 -6.49 -41.69 21.20
N ARG A 76 -7.31 -40.75 20.74
CA ARG A 76 -7.10 -39.31 20.93
C ARG A 76 -6.92 -38.87 22.40
N PRO A 77 -7.71 -39.37 23.38
CA PRO A 77 -7.52 -38.98 24.78
C PRO A 77 -6.15 -39.39 25.34
N TRP A 78 -5.62 -40.53 24.88
CA TRP A 78 -4.27 -40.98 25.26
C TRP A 78 -3.20 -40.09 24.62
N LEU A 79 -3.34 -39.80 23.32
CA LEU A 79 -2.42 -38.92 22.59
C LEU A 79 -2.37 -37.51 23.21
N LEU A 80 -3.52 -36.96 23.59
CA LEU A 80 -3.60 -35.66 24.26
C LEU A 80 -2.82 -35.66 25.58
N LYS A 81 -3.03 -36.67 26.43
CA LYS A 81 -2.31 -36.82 27.70
C LYS A 81 -0.80 -36.96 27.47
N PHE A 82 -0.41 -37.80 26.50
CA PHE A 82 0.99 -38.07 26.20
C PHE A 82 1.72 -36.86 25.61
N VAL A 83 1.09 -36.08 24.72
CA VAL A 83 1.68 -34.86 24.14
C VAL A 83 1.84 -33.77 25.20
N ARG A 84 0.86 -33.61 26.10
CA ARG A 84 0.93 -32.59 27.15
C ARG A 84 1.90 -32.96 28.28
N SER A 85 1.99 -34.23 28.65
CA SER A 85 2.96 -34.69 29.64
C SER A 85 3.34 -36.16 29.46
N SER A 86 4.35 -36.43 28.62
CA SER A 86 4.80 -37.81 28.32
C SER A 86 5.38 -38.46 29.58
N SER A 87 6.18 -37.67 30.27
CA SER A 87 6.56 -37.69 31.67
C SER A 87 5.62 -38.41 32.63
N THR A 88 4.43 -37.84 32.84
CA THR A 88 3.45 -38.34 33.79
C THR A 88 2.83 -39.64 33.32
N VAL A 89 2.63 -39.80 32.00
CA VAL A 89 2.11 -41.06 31.44
C VAL A 89 3.11 -42.20 31.62
N ILE A 90 4.40 -41.96 31.40
CA ILE A 90 5.47 -42.95 31.67
C ILE A 90 5.52 -43.29 33.17
N ALA A 91 5.49 -42.27 34.04
CA ALA A 91 5.53 -42.46 35.49
C ALA A 91 4.31 -43.19 36.06
N SER A 92 3.14 -43.08 35.39
CA SER A 92 1.93 -43.81 35.76
C SER A 92 2.00 -45.32 35.50
N GLY A 93 3.06 -45.79 34.84
CA GLY A 93 3.24 -47.20 34.49
C GLY A 93 2.46 -47.64 33.25
N ASP A 94 2.01 -46.70 32.41
CA ASP A 94 1.34 -47.04 31.16
C ASP A 94 2.24 -47.95 30.30
N PRO A 95 1.80 -49.17 29.94
CA PRO A 95 2.65 -50.18 29.29
C PRO A 95 3.08 -49.74 27.89
N THR A 96 2.28 -48.89 27.22
CA THR A 96 2.62 -48.35 25.91
C THR A 96 3.67 -47.26 26.02
N ALA A 97 3.50 -46.32 26.94
CA ALA A 97 4.43 -45.22 27.16
C ALA A 97 5.79 -45.71 27.64
N THR A 98 5.80 -46.66 28.58
CA THR A 98 7.03 -47.29 29.10
C THR A 98 7.75 -48.10 28.03
N GLY A 99 7.01 -48.87 27.21
CA GLY A 99 7.59 -49.59 26.07
C GLY A 99 8.20 -48.66 25.02
N LEU A 100 7.50 -47.58 24.65
CA LEU A 100 8.04 -46.55 23.75
C LEU A 100 9.28 -45.88 24.35
N PHE A 101 9.26 -45.56 25.64
CA PHE A 101 10.40 -44.94 26.30
C PHE A 101 11.66 -45.82 26.24
N GLN A 102 11.51 -47.14 26.46
CA GLN A 102 12.62 -48.10 26.31
C GLN A 102 13.09 -48.21 24.85
N GLN A 103 12.15 -48.27 23.90
CA GLN A 103 12.46 -48.42 22.47
C GLN A 103 13.22 -47.22 21.88
N PHE A 104 12.94 -46.01 22.36
CA PHE A 104 13.54 -44.77 21.84
C PHE A 104 14.67 -44.25 22.74
N ASN A 105 15.56 -45.15 23.19
CA ASN A 105 16.76 -44.85 23.97
C ASN A 105 16.51 -44.06 25.27
N GLN A 106 15.35 -44.24 25.90
CA GLN A 106 14.94 -43.46 27.07
C GLN A 106 14.96 -41.93 26.81
N GLN A 107 14.83 -41.54 25.54
CA GLN A 107 14.69 -40.14 25.14
C GLN A 107 13.30 -39.68 25.52
N ARG A 108 13.22 -38.77 26.49
CA ARG A 108 11.95 -38.21 26.93
C ARG A 108 11.41 -37.24 25.88
N MET A 109 10.15 -37.41 25.48
CA MET A 109 9.45 -36.41 24.69
C MET A 109 9.19 -35.17 25.57
N PRO A 110 9.50 -33.94 25.11
CA PRO A 110 9.21 -32.73 25.87
C PRO A 110 7.72 -32.63 26.22
N ASP A 111 7.44 -32.15 27.42
CA ASP A 111 6.07 -31.93 27.90
C ASP A 111 5.55 -30.60 27.37
N TRP A 112 4.50 -30.63 26.54
CA TRP A 112 3.90 -29.44 25.93
C TRP A 112 2.69 -28.94 26.74
N VAL A 113 2.93 -28.61 28.01
CA VAL A 113 1.88 -28.13 28.93
C VAL A 113 1.30 -26.77 28.53
N ASP A 114 2.06 -26.00 27.73
CA ASP A 114 1.69 -24.71 27.15
C ASP A 114 0.64 -24.81 26.04
N LEU A 115 0.51 -25.98 25.40
CA LEU A 115 -0.50 -26.20 24.37
C LEU A 115 -1.87 -26.51 24.98
N SER A 116 -2.88 -25.77 24.54
CA SER A 116 -4.27 -26.02 24.87
C SER A 116 -4.77 -27.31 24.21
N GLU A 117 -5.80 -27.94 24.79
CA GLU A 117 -6.41 -29.14 24.23
C GLU A 117 -6.91 -28.96 22.78
N PRO A 118 -7.54 -27.83 22.39
CA PRO A 118 -7.88 -27.56 20.99
C PRO A 118 -6.65 -27.52 20.07
N GLN A 119 -5.54 -26.92 20.50
CA GLN A 119 -4.30 -26.87 19.71
C GLN A 119 -3.67 -28.24 19.51
N VAL A 120 -3.67 -29.08 20.55
CA VAL A 120 -3.16 -30.46 20.42
C VAL A 120 -4.09 -31.29 19.52
N THR A 121 -5.39 -31.11 19.66
CA THR A 121 -6.39 -31.82 18.86
C THR A 121 -6.33 -31.42 17.39
N SER A 122 -6.13 -30.13 17.08
CA SER A 122 -6.00 -29.66 15.69
C SER A 122 -4.75 -30.22 14.99
N ILE A 123 -3.66 -30.48 15.72
CA ILE A 123 -2.48 -31.20 15.20
C ILE A 123 -2.87 -32.62 14.80
N PHE A 124 -3.67 -33.32 15.60
CA PHE A 124 -4.13 -34.67 15.28
C PHE A 124 -5.08 -34.69 14.09
N ASP A 125 -6.01 -33.74 14.02
CA ASP A 125 -6.89 -33.58 12.85
C ASP A 125 -6.08 -33.33 11.58
N TRP A 126 -5.08 -32.45 11.67
CA TRP A 126 -4.17 -32.15 10.57
C TRP A 126 -3.32 -33.37 10.16
N LEU A 127 -2.77 -34.14 11.10
CA LEU A 127 -2.04 -35.38 10.82
C LEU A 127 -2.92 -36.47 10.20
N ALA A 128 -4.15 -36.63 10.71
CA ALA A 128 -5.12 -37.58 10.18
C ALA A 128 -5.54 -37.26 8.74
N ALA A 129 -5.57 -35.97 8.39
CA ALA A 129 -5.83 -35.50 7.04
C ALA A 129 -4.61 -35.62 6.09
N ASN A 130 -3.52 -36.27 6.49
CA ASN A 130 -2.24 -36.29 5.78
C ASN A 130 -1.61 -34.90 5.62
N GLY A 131 -1.83 -34.00 6.58
CA GLY A 131 -1.37 -32.62 6.54
C GLY A 131 0.09 -32.40 6.13
N PRO A 132 1.08 -33.16 6.64
CA PRO A 132 2.47 -33.04 6.19
C PRO A 132 2.70 -33.36 4.70
N ASP A 133 1.85 -34.19 4.10
CA ASP A 133 1.89 -34.56 2.68
C ASP A 133 1.02 -33.62 1.83
N GLN A 134 0.13 -32.82 2.44
CA GLN A 134 -0.67 -31.82 1.74
C GLN A 134 0.21 -30.63 1.31
N GLN A 135 0.46 -30.55 0.00
CA GLN A 135 1.07 -29.39 -0.62
C GLN A 135 0.09 -28.22 -0.64
N GLU A 136 0.55 -27.03 -0.27
CA GLU A 136 -0.25 -25.82 -0.44
C GLU A 136 -0.60 -25.62 -1.92
N PRO A 137 -1.73 -24.96 -2.25
CA PRO A 137 -2.15 -24.73 -3.64
C PRO A 137 -1.09 -24.09 -4.53
N ASP A 138 -0.14 -23.34 -3.97
CA ASP A 138 0.99 -22.74 -4.69
C ASP A 138 2.19 -23.66 -4.90
N ALA A 139 2.28 -24.78 -4.20
CA ALA A 139 3.37 -25.74 -4.35
C ALA A 139 3.21 -26.67 -5.57
N ARG A 140 1.99 -26.77 -6.15
CA ARG A 140 1.77 -27.53 -7.40
C ARG A 140 2.52 -26.90 -8.58
N SER A 141 2.85 -27.71 -9.58
CA SER A 141 3.56 -27.21 -10.77
C SER A 141 2.69 -26.26 -11.60
N ALA A 142 3.26 -25.15 -12.06
CA ALA A 142 2.59 -24.19 -12.94
C ALA A 142 2.19 -24.80 -14.30
N ASP A 143 2.82 -25.91 -14.70
CA ASP A 143 2.45 -26.70 -15.88
C ASP A 143 1.04 -27.31 -15.77
N ALA A 144 0.56 -27.50 -14.54
CA ALA A 144 -0.77 -28.03 -14.26
C ALA A 144 -1.86 -26.94 -14.18
N ALA A 145 -1.55 -25.69 -14.52
CA ALA A 145 -2.51 -24.59 -14.46
C ALA A 145 -3.59 -24.70 -15.54
N THR A 146 -4.82 -24.35 -15.18
CA THR A 146 -5.92 -24.15 -16.14
C THR A 146 -5.83 -22.76 -16.77
N LEU A 147 -6.49 -22.57 -17.93
CA LEU A 147 -6.61 -21.24 -18.56
C LEU A 147 -7.26 -20.21 -17.63
N ALA A 148 -8.25 -20.62 -16.84
CA ALA A 148 -8.90 -19.74 -15.88
C ALA A 148 -7.93 -19.25 -14.78
N GLU A 149 -7.03 -20.11 -14.32
CA GLU A 149 -6.02 -19.75 -13.31
C GLU A 149 -4.96 -18.81 -13.88
N ILE A 150 -4.54 -19.04 -15.12
CA ILE A 150 -3.62 -18.13 -15.84
C ILE A 150 -4.28 -16.74 -15.97
N GLU A 151 -5.57 -16.69 -16.31
CA GLU A 151 -6.30 -15.44 -16.47
C GLU A 151 -6.51 -14.70 -15.14
N ILE A 152 -6.77 -15.44 -14.06
CA ILE A 152 -6.79 -14.87 -12.70
C ILE A 152 -5.41 -14.26 -12.38
N GLY A 153 -4.33 -14.97 -12.71
CA GLY A 153 -2.96 -14.48 -12.55
C GLY A 153 -2.69 -13.20 -13.32
N ARG A 154 -3.14 -13.15 -14.58
CA ARG A 154 -3.06 -11.96 -15.44
C ARG A 154 -3.83 -10.79 -14.82
N HIS A 155 -5.05 -11.01 -14.35
CA HIS A 155 -5.86 -9.97 -13.71
C HIS A 155 -5.23 -9.44 -12.42
N LEU A 156 -4.67 -10.31 -11.58
CA LEU A 156 -3.94 -9.92 -10.38
C LEU A 156 -2.67 -9.15 -10.72
N PHE A 157 -1.93 -9.59 -11.74
CA PHE A 157 -0.70 -8.93 -12.18
C PHE A 157 -0.96 -7.49 -12.64
N HIS A 158 -2.00 -7.28 -13.46
CA HIS A 158 -2.35 -5.98 -14.04
C HIS A 158 -3.23 -5.10 -13.14
N GLY A 159 -3.71 -5.62 -12.01
CA GLY A 159 -4.57 -4.87 -11.09
C GLY A 159 -6.04 -4.78 -11.52
N GLN A 160 -6.45 -5.63 -12.46
CA GLN A 160 -7.86 -5.81 -12.86
C GLN A 160 -8.67 -6.57 -11.80
N ARG A 161 -7.96 -7.34 -10.96
CA ARG A 161 -8.49 -8.02 -9.78
C ARG A 161 -7.69 -7.60 -8.55
N GLU A 162 -8.38 -7.24 -7.49
CA GLU A 162 -7.75 -6.95 -6.20
C GLU A 162 -7.24 -8.23 -5.53
N MET A 163 -6.10 -8.12 -4.86
CA MET A 163 -5.57 -9.18 -4.00
C MET A 163 -6.42 -9.29 -2.73
N SER A 164 -6.68 -10.51 -2.28
CA SER A 164 -7.51 -10.84 -1.12
C SER A 164 -7.04 -10.17 0.18
N ARG A 165 -5.73 -9.93 0.31
CA ARG A 165 -5.10 -9.28 1.47
C ARG A 165 -4.79 -7.80 1.24
N GLY A 166 -5.28 -7.23 0.14
CA GLY A 166 -4.90 -5.90 -0.33
C GLY A 166 -3.46 -5.85 -0.86
N GLY A 167 -3.08 -4.72 -1.43
CA GLY A 167 -1.76 -4.52 -2.03
C GLY A 167 -1.81 -3.71 -3.32
N ILE A 168 -0.66 -3.55 -3.94
CA ILE A 168 -0.53 -3.00 -5.29
C ILE A 168 -0.21 -4.13 -6.29
N ALA A 169 -0.81 -4.02 -7.47
CA ALA A 169 -0.59 -4.94 -8.57
C ALA A 169 0.88 -4.96 -9.01
N CYS A 170 1.37 -6.13 -9.44
CA CYS A 170 2.76 -6.32 -9.87
C CYS A 170 3.15 -5.37 -11.03
N ALA A 171 2.22 -5.16 -11.97
CA ALA A 171 2.38 -4.26 -13.11
C ALA A 171 2.56 -2.78 -12.72
N SER A 172 2.32 -2.39 -11.46
CA SER A 172 2.60 -1.04 -10.98
C SER A 172 4.10 -0.73 -11.02
N CYS A 173 4.94 -1.76 -10.82
CA CYS A 173 6.39 -1.61 -10.78
C CYS A 173 7.08 -2.39 -11.90
N HIS A 174 6.59 -3.59 -12.22
CA HIS A 174 7.22 -4.52 -13.15
C HIS A 174 6.61 -4.42 -14.55
N SER A 175 7.46 -4.59 -15.56
CA SER A 175 7.01 -4.80 -16.93
C SER A 175 6.84 -6.29 -17.20
N ILE A 176 5.99 -6.58 -18.18
CA ILE A 176 5.84 -7.92 -18.73
C ILE A 176 5.48 -7.81 -20.20
N ARG A 177 5.97 -8.76 -21.01
CA ARG A 177 5.47 -9.01 -22.35
C ARG A 177 4.66 -10.29 -22.34
N ASP A 178 3.42 -10.23 -22.82
CA ASP A 178 2.56 -11.39 -23.04
C ASP A 178 1.93 -11.33 -24.43
N ALA A 179 0.92 -12.16 -24.70
CA ALA A 179 0.22 -12.20 -25.98
C ALA A 179 -0.43 -10.86 -26.38
N ALA A 180 -0.74 -9.97 -25.42
CA ALA A 180 -1.29 -8.63 -25.68
C ALA A 180 -0.20 -7.57 -25.90
N GLY A 181 1.09 -7.94 -25.77
CA GLY A 181 2.24 -7.07 -25.96
C GLY A 181 2.95 -6.69 -24.65
N ALA A 182 3.83 -5.69 -24.73
CA ALA A 182 4.58 -5.20 -23.57
C ALA A 182 3.74 -4.19 -22.77
N SER A 183 3.63 -4.41 -21.47
CA SER A 183 2.85 -3.57 -20.56
C SER A 183 3.49 -3.55 -19.16
N GLY A 184 2.90 -2.77 -18.23
CA GLY A 184 3.41 -2.61 -16.87
C GLY A 184 4.42 -1.48 -16.69
N GLY A 185 4.88 -1.32 -15.45
CA GLY A 185 5.79 -0.27 -15.01
C GLY A 185 7.25 -0.61 -15.29
N VAL A 186 8.14 0.37 -15.10
CA VAL A 186 9.59 0.19 -15.31
C VAL A 186 10.41 0.58 -14.07
N LEU A 187 9.73 0.75 -12.93
CA LEU A 187 10.39 1.00 -11.65
C LEU A 187 11.19 -0.23 -11.18
N ALA A 188 10.71 -1.43 -11.52
CA ALA A 188 11.34 -2.70 -11.20
C ALA A 188 11.68 -3.50 -12.48
N ARG A 189 12.40 -4.63 -12.31
CA ARG A 189 12.86 -5.49 -13.40
C ARG A 189 11.69 -6.04 -14.23
N ASP A 190 11.92 -6.26 -15.51
CA ASP A 190 11.01 -7.02 -16.37
C ASP A 190 10.85 -8.45 -15.85
N LEU A 191 9.60 -8.94 -15.84
CA LEU A 191 9.25 -10.28 -15.34
C LEU A 191 8.93 -11.28 -16.45
N THR A 192 9.09 -10.93 -17.73
CA THR A 192 8.70 -11.77 -18.87
C THR A 192 9.32 -13.17 -18.79
N THR A 193 10.60 -13.28 -18.46
CA THR A 193 11.34 -14.56 -18.44
C THR A 193 11.61 -15.08 -17.03
N VAL A 194 11.02 -14.46 -16.01
CA VAL A 194 11.37 -14.71 -14.60
C VAL A 194 11.05 -16.15 -14.18
N TYR A 195 9.98 -16.74 -14.72
CA TYR A 195 9.64 -18.13 -14.44
C TYR A 195 10.73 -19.10 -14.92
N SER A 196 11.29 -18.88 -16.11
CA SER A 196 12.36 -19.73 -16.65
C SER A 196 13.63 -19.72 -15.79
N GLN A 197 13.87 -18.63 -15.04
CA GLN A 197 15.05 -18.49 -14.18
C GLN A 197 14.89 -19.19 -12.83
N TYR A 198 13.68 -19.18 -12.26
CA TYR A 198 13.45 -19.63 -10.87
C TYR A 198 12.62 -20.92 -10.76
N GLN A 199 11.79 -21.22 -11.76
CA GLN A 199 10.90 -22.39 -11.79
C GLN A 199 9.98 -22.46 -10.55
N ASP A 200 9.23 -23.55 -10.39
CA ASP A 200 8.12 -23.64 -9.43
C ASP A 200 8.50 -23.31 -7.98
N GLY A 201 9.51 -24.00 -7.43
CA GLY A 201 9.84 -23.91 -6.01
C GLY A 201 10.31 -22.51 -5.60
N ALA A 202 11.29 -21.96 -6.33
CA ALA A 202 11.81 -20.64 -5.99
C ALA A 202 10.81 -19.53 -6.31
N MET A 203 10.05 -19.62 -7.42
CA MET A 203 9.00 -18.64 -7.73
C MET A 203 7.93 -18.58 -6.64
N THR A 204 7.49 -19.74 -6.15
CA THR A 204 6.52 -19.83 -5.04
C THR A 204 7.07 -19.13 -3.79
N GLN A 205 8.36 -19.29 -3.48
CA GLN A 205 8.98 -18.62 -2.35
C GLN A 205 9.10 -17.10 -2.56
N PHE A 206 9.40 -16.63 -3.77
CA PHE A 206 9.40 -15.20 -4.09
C PHE A 206 8.01 -14.59 -3.94
N LEU A 207 6.95 -15.27 -4.37
CA LEU A 207 5.58 -14.76 -4.27
C LEU A 207 5.05 -14.72 -2.83
N LYS A 208 5.69 -15.43 -1.88
CA LYS A 208 5.38 -15.34 -0.45
C LYS A 208 5.94 -14.08 0.21
N HIS A 209 6.97 -13.45 -0.35
CA HIS A 209 7.67 -12.32 0.28
C HIS A 209 7.88 -11.15 -0.69
N PRO A 210 7.45 -9.91 -0.35
CA PRO A 210 7.60 -8.78 -1.25
C PRO A 210 9.09 -8.46 -1.50
N CYS A 211 9.41 -8.03 -2.72
CA CYS A 211 10.77 -7.72 -3.17
C CYS A 211 11.31 -6.37 -2.64
N MET A 212 10.44 -5.49 -2.16
CA MET A 212 10.74 -4.18 -1.58
C MET A 212 9.69 -3.82 -0.53
N LEU A 213 9.96 -2.81 0.29
CA LEU A 213 9.00 -2.32 1.28
C LEU A 213 7.84 -1.61 0.59
N ARG A 214 6.62 -2.06 0.85
CA ARG A 214 5.41 -1.44 0.31
C ARG A 214 4.25 -1.79 1.21
N TYR A 215 3.32 -0.86 1.37
CA TYR A 215 2.21 -1.00 2.29
C TYR A 215 0.91 -1.40 1.55
N PRO A 216 0.14 -2.37 2.09
CA PRO A 216 0.33 -3.09 3.35
C PRO A 216 1.26 -4.32 3.29
N GLU A 217 1.75 -4.72 2.12
CA GLU A 217 2.36 -6.03 1.89
C GLU A 217 3.57 -6.34 2.79
N SER A 218 4.41 -5.34 3.11
CA SER A 218 5.58 -5.50 3.97
C SER A 218 5.24 -5.71 5.45
N THR A 219 3.97 -5.56 5.83
CA THR A 219 3.49 -5.82 7.20
C THR A 219 2.79 -7.18 7.33
N LEU A 220 2.59 -7.89 6.22
CA LEU A 220 1.92 -9.18 6.18
C LEU A 220 2.94 -10.31 6.16
N SER A 221 2.59 -11.44 6.78
CA SER A 221 3.41 -12.67 6.74
C SER A 221 3.50 -13.27 5.33
N ALA A 222 2.45 -13.08 4.53
CA ALA A 222 2.41 -13.32 3.09
C ALA A 222 1.37 -12.39 2.46
N PHE A 223 1.69 -11.75 1.33
CA PHE A 223 0.79 -10.77 0.70
C PHE A 223 -0.18 -11.39 -0.32
N LEU A 224 0.09 -12.61 -0.80
CA LEU A 224 -0.83 -13.39 -1.64
C LEU A 224 -1.37 -14.59 -0.86
N SER A 225 -2.61 -15.00 -1.15
CA SER A 225 -3.08 -16.34 -0.79
C SER A 225 -2.33 -17.42 -1.61
N PRO A 226 -2.29 -18.69 -1.18
CA PRO A 226 -1.72 -19.76 -1.98
C PRO A 226 -2.35 -19.88 -3.39
N GLU A 227 -3.65 -19.63 -3.52
CA GLU A 227 -4.34 -19.65 -4.81
C GLU A 227 -3.92 -18.48 -5.70
N GLU A 228 -3.78 -17.28 -5.14
CA GLU A 228 -3.32 -16.09 -5.85
C GLU A 228 -1.84 -16.23 -6.26
N SER A 229 -1.00 -16.74 -5.35
CA SER A 229 0.39 -17.07 -5.59
C SER A 229 0.53 -18.06 -6.74
N PHE A 230 -0.26 -19.14 -6.74
CA PHE A 230 -0.28 -20.07 -7.86
C PHE A 230 -0.69 -19.39 -9.17
N ALA A 231 -1.78 -18.64 -9.16
CA ALA A 231 -2.32 -18.00 -10.36
C ALA A 231 -1.29 -17.05 -11.00
N VAL A 232 -0.64 -16.21 -10.18
CA VAL A 232 0.44 -15.32 -10.65
C VAL A 232 1.63 -16.13 -11.18
N LYS A 233 2.05 -17.19 -10.49
CA LYS A 233 3.12 -18.09 -10.96
C LYS A 233 2.79 -18.70 -12.33
N ALA A 234 1.56 -19.19 -12.50
CA ALA A 234 1.07 -19.75 -13.76
C ALA A 234 1.08 -18.73 -14.90
N TYR A 235 0.66 -17.49 -14.62
CA TYR A 235 0.72 -16.40 -15.60
C TYR A 235 2.17 -16.03 -15.98
N LEU A 236 3.09 -15.96 -15.02
CA LEU A 236 4.51 -15.71 -15.31
C LEU A 236 5.13 -16.81 -16.17
N ARG A 237 4.74 -18.07 -15.95
CA ARG A 237 5.12 -19.18 -16.83
C ARG A 237 4.57 -19.00 -18.23
N TYR A 238 3.27 -18.69 -18.35
CA TYR A 238 2.61 -18.47 -19.63
C TYR A 238 3.33 -17.37 -20.42
N ALA A 239 3.59 -16.22 -19.80
CA ALA A 239 4.33 -15.12 -20.41
C ALA A 239 5.74 -15.55 -20.87
N ALA A 240 6.47 -16.30 -20.03
CA ALA A 240 7.80 -16.79 -20.38
C ALA A 240 7.79 -17.70 -21.62
N LEU A 241 6.83 -18.64 -21.71
CA LEU A 241 6.71 -19.55 -22.85
C LEU A 241 6.27 -18.84 -24.13
N THR A 242 5.34 -17.89 -24.05
CA THR A 242 4.92 -17.10 -25.22
C THR A 242 6.02 -16.20 -25.79
N ASN A 243 7.09 -15.95 -25.02
CA ASN A 243 8.23 -15.13 -25.41
C ASN A 243 9.53 -15.92 -25.58
N GLN A 244 9.47 -17.26 -25.57
CA GLN A 244 10.65 -18.04 -25.93
C GLN A 244 10.96 -17.83 -27.42
N PRO A 245 12.21 -17.53 -27.79
CA PRO A 245 12.62 -17.61 -29.19
C PRO A 245 12.39 -19.05 -29.67
N ASP A 246 11.82 -19.22 -30.87
CA ASP A 246 11.61 -20.52 -31.49
C ASP A 246 12.88 -21.36 -31.34
N ASP A 247 12.75 -22.55 -30.75
CA ASP A 247 13.84 -23.50 -30.79
C ASP A 247 14.10 -23.82 -32.27
N GLN A 248 15.38 -23.95 -32.64
CA GLN A 248 15.79 -24.28 -34.01
C GLN A 248 15.34 -25.69 -34.46
N ASN A 249 14.36 -26.30 -33.78
CA ASN A 249 13.78 -27.62 -34.05
C ASN A 249 12.34 -27.56 -34.59
N GLY A 250 11.87 -26.40 -35.04
CA GLY A 250 10.74 -26.33 -35.97
C GLY A 250 9.35 -26.57 -35.37
N ARG A 251 9.07 -26.05 -34.17
CA ARG A 251 7.68 -25.84 -33.75
C ARG A 251 7.16 -24.52 -34.30
N PRO A 252 6.02 -24.49 -35.03
CA PRO A 252 5.50 -23.24 -35.57
C PRO A 252 4.98 -22.32 -34.45
N ALA A 253 5.38 -21.04 -34.51
CA ALA A 253 5.05 -19.92 -33.63
C ALA A 253 3.54 -19.60 -33.42
N ASN A 254 2.63 -20.46 -33.90
CA ASN A 254 1.19 -20.23 -33.88
C ASN A 254 0.41 -21.34 -33.14
N GLN A 255 1.08 -22.13 -32.30
CA GLN A 255 0.41 -23.01 -31.35
C GLN A 255 0.48 -22.41 -29.95
N PRO A 256 -0.66 -22.24 -29.24
CA PRO A 256 -0.61 -21.89 -27.83
C PRO A 256 0.24 -22.95 -27.10
N PRO A 257 1.17 -22.54 -26.21
CA PRO A 257 2.11 -23.45 -25.60
C PRO A 257 1.36 -24.49 -24.77
N MET A 258 1.18 -25.72 -25.29
CA MET A 258 0.33 -26.81 -24.77
C MET A 258 -0.29 -26.48 -23.40
N VAL A 259 -1.40 -25.74 -23.45
CA VAL A 259 -2.15 -25.32 -22.27
C VAL A 259 -3.27 -26.34 -22.05
N ALA A 260 -3.43 -26.73 -20.79
CA ALA A 260 -4.57 -27.45 -20.23
C ALA A 260 -4.81 -28.87 -20.78
N LYS A 261 -4.63 -29.86 -19.89
CA LYS A 261 -5.53 -31.02 -19.94
C LYS A 261 -6.95 -30.48 -19.90
N THR A 262 -7.70 -30.63 -20.99
CA THR A 262 -9.16 -30.49 -20.93
C THR A 262 -9.66 -31.54 -19.94
N VAL A 263 -10.49 -31.11 -19.00
CA VAL A 263 -11.19 -32.03 -18.11
C VAL A 263 -12.31 -32.65 -18.93
N ASP A 264 -12.00 -33.73 -19.63
CA ASP A 264 -13.03 -34.60 -20.19
C ASP A 264 -13.32 -35.70 -19.17
N SER A 265 -14.53 -35.64 -18.65
CA SER A 265 -15.15 -36.59 -17.74
C SER A 265 -15.29 -37.98 -18.38
N GLY A 266 -14.75 -39.01 -17.72
CA GLY A 266 -15.14 -40.41 -17.90
C GLY A 266 -14.08 -41.30 -18.54
N GLY A 267 -13.52 -42.22 -17.76
CA GLY A 267 -12.73 -43.34 -18.30
C GLY A 267 -11.64 -43.85 -17.35
N SER A 268 -11.93 -44.94 -16.65
CA SER A 268 -10.95 -45.80 -16.01
C SER A 268 -9.94 -46.33 -17.05
N GLY A 269 -8.65 -46.06 -16.87
CA GLY A 269 -7.60 -46.57 -17.75
C GLY A 269 -6.24 -46.54 -17.08
N ALA A 270 -5.58 -47.70 -17.06
CA ALA A 270 -4.36 -48.02 -16.34
C ALA A 270 -3.16 -47.11 -16.66
N ALA A 271 -2.28 -46.98 -15.67
CA ALA A 271 -0.97 -46.35 -15.81
C ALA A 271 -0.08 -47.10 -16.82
N PRO A 272 0.59 -46.43 -17.77
CA PRO A 272 1.72 -47.02 -18.46
C PRO A 272 3.00 -46.75 -17.66
N SER A 273 3.58 -47.84 -17.16
CA SER A 273 4.98 -47.92 -16.76
C SER A 273 5.87 -47.71 -18.00
N GLY A 274 6.46 -46.53 -18.13
CA GLY A 274 7.43 -46.22 -19.17
C GLY A 274 8.64 -45.51 -18.57
N GLN A 275 9.72 -46.26 -18.38
CA GLN A 275 11.05 -45.72 -18.11
C GLN A 275 11.54 -45.03 -19.39
N GLY A 276 11.22 -43.74 -19.52
CA GLY A 276 11.82 -42.84 -20.50
C GLY A 276 12.76 -41.89 -19.79
N SER A 277 14.06 -41.98 -20.07
CA SER A 277 15.09 -41.13 -19.48
C SER A 277 14.78 -39.65 -19.71
N ALA A 278 14.42 -38.94 -18.64
CA ALA A 278 14.37 -37.49 -18.65
C ALA A 278 15.78 -36.95 -18.92
N ALA A 279 15.99 -36.40 -20.12
CA ALA A 279 17.17 -35.59 -20.39
C ALA A 279 17.14 -34.41 -19.40
N ALA A 280 18.14 -34.41 -18.49
CA ALA A 280 18.26 -33.43 -17.44
C ALA A 280 18.39 -32.02 -18.04
N LEU A 281 17.41 -31.17 -17.77
CA LEU A 281 17.56 -29.72 -17.96
C LEU A 281 18.73 -29.23 -17.10
N PRO A 282 19.55 -28.26 -17.60
CA PRO A 282 20.73 -27.81 -16.89
C PRO A 282 20.34 -27.26 -15.51
N ALA A 283 21.06 -27.73 -14.49
CA ALA A 283 20.84 -27.38 -13.10
C ALA A 283 20.84 -25.86 -12.92
N GLY A 284 19.66 -25.30 -12.62
CA GLY A 284 19.51 -23.89 -12.28
C GLY A 284 20.44 -23.53 -11.11
N LYS A 285 21.08 -22.36 -11.18
CA LYS A 285 21.88 -21.81 -10.08
C LYS A 285 21.05 -21.86 -8.80
N ARG A 286 21.50 -22.64 -7.80
CA ARG A 286 20.95 -22.59 -6.44
C ARG A 286 21.24 -21.21 -5.86
N VAL A 287 20.28 -20.30 -5.99
CA VAL A 287 20.31 -19.02 -5.30
C VAL A 287 20.00 -19.30 -3.84
N THR A 288 21.02 -19.21 -2.98
CA THR A 288 20.83 -19.24 -1.53
C THR A 288 20.13 -17.94 -1.13
N TRP A 289 18.84 -18.02 -0.87
CA TRP A 289 18.05 -16.90 -0.33
C TRP A 289 18.13 -16.94 1.20
N ALA A 290 18.52 -15.81 1.79
CA ALA A 290 18.29 -15.56 3.20
C ALA A 290 16.90 -14.93 3.35
N PRO A 291 15.98 -15.54 4.11
CA PRO A 291 14.73 -14.88 4.43
C PRO A 291 14.98 -13.56 5.12
N MET A 292 14.34 -12.49 4.65
CA MET A 292 14.02 -11.39 5.55
C MET A 292 13.04 -11.97 6.57
N THR A 293 13.58 -12.45 7.68
CA THR A 293 12.79 -13.08 8.74
C THR A 293 11.77 -12.09 9.26
N ALA A 294 10.51 -12.53 9.39
CA ALA A 294 9.37 -11.75 9.88
C ALA A 294 9.47 -11.33 11.37
N GLY A 295 10.67 -11.28 11.94
CA GLY A 295 10.95 -10.88 13.32
C GLY A 295 12.24 -10.07 13.50
N ALA A 296 13.04 -9.89 12.44
CA ALA A 296 14.19 -9.00 12.45
C ALA A 296 13.98 -8.01 11.32
N ASN A 297 13.30 -6.91 11.60
CA ASN A 297 13.14 -5.80 10.66
C ASN A 297 14.47 -5.03 10.62
N PRO A 298 15.41 -5.30 9.70
CA PRO A 298 16.70 -4.62 9.69
C PRO A 298 16.54 -3.19 9.15
N VAL A 299 15.39 -2.93 8.52
CA VAL A 299 14.97 -1.66 7.92
C VAL A 299 14.75 -0.58 8.97
N LEU A 300 14.48 -0.93 10.23
CA LEU A 300 14.38 0.06 11.31
C LEU A 300 15.76 0.52 11.84
N ARG A 301 16.89 0.04 11.30
CA ARG A 301 18.21 0.32 11.90
C ARG A 301 19.39 0.52 10.96
N GLN A 302 19.16 0.79 9.68
CA GLN A 302 20.22 1.26 8.76
C GLN A 302 19.81 2.50 8.00
N ALA A 303 19.21 3.45 8.71
CA ALA A 303 19.18 4.79 8.19
C ALA A 303 20.61 5.34 8.29
N THR A 304 21.23 5.56 7.13
CA THR A 304 22.49 6.31 7.09
C THR A 304 22.17 7.72 7.59
N LEU A 305 23.02 8.32 8.43
CA LEU A 305 22.81 9.67 8.99
C LEU A 305 22.24 10.71 7.99
N PRO A 306 22.62 10.73 6.69
CA PRO A 306 22.00 11.61 5.70
C PRO A 306 20.51 11.32 5.42
N SER A 307 20.09 10.06 5.47
CA SER A 307 18.71 9.65 5.13
C SER A 307 17.72 10.01 6.24
N GLU A 308 18.09 9.81 7.51
CA GLU A 308 17.30 10.26 8.66
C GLU A 308 17.09 11.79 8.61
N LEU A 309 18.18 12.54 8.37
CA LEU A 309 18.09 13.98 8.28
C LEU A 309 17.18 14.43 7.14
N LEU A 310 17.32 13.86 5.95
CA LEU A 310 16.61 14.30 4.74
C LEU A 310 15.12 13.90 4.69
N PHE A 311 14.77 12.70 5.15
CA PHE A 311 13.42 12.14 4.98
C PHE A 311 12.65 11.94 6.28
N GLN A 312 13.31 11.98 7.44
CA GLN A 312 12.63 11.95 8.75
C GLN A 312 12.51 13.36 9.33
N VAL A 313 13.63 14.07 9.49
CA VAL A 313 13.70 15.33 10.24
C VAL A 313 13.34 16.53 9.38
N PHE A 314 13.95 16.66 8.20
CA PHE A 314 13.81 17.83 7.34
C PHE A 314 12.36 18.18 6.97
N PRO A 315 11.45 17.23 6.68
CA PRO A 315 10.04 17.54 6.44
C PRO A 315 9.35 18.28 7.58
N TYR A 316 9.63 17.91 8.84
CA TYR A 316 9.10 18.61 10.02
C TYR A 316 9.72 20.00 10.17
N VAL A 317 11.04 20.12 9.95
CA VAL A 317 11.74 21.40 9.99
C VAL A 317 11.20 22.35 8.91
N ALA A 318 10.99 21.86 7.69
CA ALA A 318 10.42 22.62 6.59
C ALA A 318 9.00 23.11 6.90
N LEU A 319 8.16 22.26 7.49
CA LEU A 319 6.82 22.63 7.90
C LEU A 319 6.83 23.65 9.05
N ALA A 320 7.72 23.48 10.04
CA ALA A 320 7.89 24.44 11.12
C ALA A 320 8.36 25.80 10.59
N ILE A 321 9.37 25.84 9.72
CA ILE A 321 9.82 27.07 9.05
C ILE A 321 8.67 27.72 8.29
N LEU A 322 7.88 26.94 7.54
CA LEU A 322 6.71 27.44 6.82
C LEU A 322 5.72 28.13 7.76
N ILE A 323 5.28 27.43 8.80
CA ILE A 323 4.26 27.91 9.73
C ILE A 323 4.76 29.12 10.54
N LEU A 324 5.92 29.00 11.19
CA LEU A 324 6.49 30.09 11.99
C LEU A 324 6.82 31.30 11.11
N GLY A 325 7.42 31.09 9.94
CA GLY A 325 7.79 32.15 9.02
C GLY A 325 6.57 32.92 8.50
N LEU A 326 5.50 32.22 8.07
CA LEU A 326 4.25 32.87 7.68
C LEU A 326 3.58 33.58 8.85
N GLY A 327 3.60 32.99 10.06
CA GLY A 327 3.08 33.59 11.28
C GLY A 327 3.78 34.90 11.65
N ILE A 328 5.12 34.91 11.63
CA ILE A 328 5.94 36.11 11.86
C ILE A 328 5.65 37.17 10.80
N ARG A 329 5.62 36.80 9.52
CA ARG A 329 5.30 37.75 8.45
C ARG A 329 3.92 38.34 8.58
N HIS A 330 2.93 37.52 8.94
CA HIS A 330 1.58 37.99 9.17
C HIS A 330 1.51 38.92 10.39
N ALA A 331 2.21 38.62 11.49
CA ALA A 331 2.30 39.48 12.67
C ALA A 331 2.97 40.84 12.36
N LEU A 332 4.05 40.84 11.57
CA LEU A 332 4.72 42.06 11.12
C LEU A 332 3.84 42.87 10.16
N ALA A 333 3.17 42.21 9.22
CA ALA A 333 2.32 42.84 8.23
C ALA A 333 1.07 43.48 8.87
N ARG A 334 0.53 42.90 9.95
CA ARG A 334 -0.58 43.48 10.72
C ARG A 334 -0.25 44.81 11.41
N ARG A 335 1.02 45.20 11.50
CA ARG A 335 1.42 46.54 11.99
C ARG A 335 1.08 47.65 10.99
N ARG A 336 0.89 47.31 9.71
CA ARG A 336 0.52 48.21 8.60
C ARG A 336 -0.49 47.50 7.68
N PRO A 337 -1.73 47.27 8.13
CA PRO A 337 -2.72 46.47 7.39
C PRO A 337 -2.99 47.01 5.98
N GLU A 338 -2.91 48.32 5.79
CA GLU A 338 -3.03 49.01 4.50
C GLU A 338 -1.96 48.58 3.48
N ALA A 339 -0.79 48.13 3.93
CA ALA A 339 0.30 47.66 3.08
C ALA A 339 0.17 46.19 2.65
N ILE A 340 -0.72 45.41 3.27
CA ILE A 340 -0.86 43.97 3.00
C ILE A 340 -1.35 43.72 1.58
N ARG A 341 -2.43 44.40 1.16
CA ARG A 341 -3.04 44.19 -0.16
C ARG A 341 -2.10 44.62 -1.30
N PRO A 342 -1.50 45.83 -1.31
CA PRO A 342 -0.57 46.22 -2.34
C PRO A 342 0.64 45.28 -2.46
N ALA A 343 1.18 44.82 -1.33
CA ALA A 343 2.29 43.87 -1.33
C ALA A 343 1.90 42.50 -1.91
N ALA A 344 0.70 42.01 -1.60
CA ALA A 344 0.17 40.78 -2.16
C ALA A 344 -0.13 40.91 -3.66
N ASP A 345 -0.66 42.06 -4.11
CA ASP A 345 -0.93 42.32 -5.52
C ASP A 345 0.38 42.41 -6.32
N ALA A 346 1.41 43.07 -5.77
CA ALA A 346 2.74 43.11 -6.37
C ALA A 346 3.35 41.70 -6.49
N ALA A 347 3.25 40.89 -5.43
CA ALA A 347 3.68 39.49 -5.46
C ALA A 347 2.87 38.66 -6.47
N TRP A 348 1.55 38.86 -6.55
CA TRP A 348 0.72 38.18 -7.55
C TRP A 348 1.13 38.56 -8.97
N GLN A 349 1.39 39.84 -9.27
CA GLN A 349 1.87 40.25 -10.59
C GLN A 349 3.23 39.66 -10.94
N LEU A 350 4.05 39.35 -9.93
CA LEU A 350 5.34 38.69 -10.08
C LEU A 350 5.17 37.21 -10.45
N PHE A 351 4.28 36.48 -9.78
CA PHE A 351 4.16 35.02 -9.87
C PHE A 351 2.98 34.51 -10.73
N ARG A 352 2.02 35.36 -11.12
CA ARG A 352 0.78 34.92 -11.80
C ARG A 352 1.03 34.20 -13.12
N GLY A 353 2.13 34.49 -13.81
CA GLY A 353 2.47 33.90 -15.11
C GLY A 353 1.34 33.99 -16.16
N SER A 354 1.38 33.08 -17.14
CA SER A 354 0.32 32.92 -18.14
C SER A 354 -0.91 32.19 -17.57
N VAL A 355 -2.04 32.26 -18.27
CA VAL A 355 -3.23 31.45 -17.90
C VAL A 355 -2.91 29.95 -17.99
N ALA A 356 -2.22 29.53 -19.04
CA ALA A 356 -1.81 28.14 -19.25
C ALA A 356 -0.94 27.61 -18.11
N TRP A 357 0.05 28.38 -17.64
CA TRP A 357 0.86 28.06 -16.46
C TRP A 357 -0.01 27.74 -15.25
N ARG A 358 -0.97 28.61 -14.92
CA ARG A 358 -1.83 28.45 -13.74
C ARG A 358 -2.73 27.21 -13.85
N ILE A 359 -3.28 26.96 -15.04
CA ILE A 359 -4.09 25.76 -15.29
C ILE A 359 -3.23 24.51 -15.14
N GLY A 360 -2.06 24.48 -15.79
CA GLY A 360 -1.13 23.35 -15.70
C GLY A 360 -0.68 23.07 -14.27
N LEU A 361 -0.32 24.11 -13.52
CA LEU A 361 0.04 23.99 -12.11
C LEU A 361 -1.15 23.49 -11.26
N ALA A 362 -2.35 24.05 -11.44
CA ALA A 362 -3.53 23.68 -10.66
C ALA A 362 -3.93 22.23 -10.89
N ILE A 363 -3.95 21.77 -12.15
CA ILE A 363 -4.28 20.38 -12.49
C ILE A 363 -3.21 19.43 -11.96
N THR A 364 -1.92 19.76 -12.15
CA THR A 364 -0.82 18.94 -11.64
C THR A 364 -0.89 18.80 -10.11
N ALA A 365 -1.11 19.91 -9.40
CA ALA A 365 -1.26 19.91 -7.96
C ALA A 365 -2.50 19.12 -7.50
N ALA A 366 -3.63 19.26 -8.20
CA ALA A 366 -4.85 18.51 -7.90
C ALA A 366 -4.65 17.00 -8.06
N LEU A 367 -3.98 16.55 -9.13
CA LEU A 367 -3.69 15.12 -9.36
C LEU A 367 -2.81 14.53 -8.24
N HIS A 368 -1.79 15.26 -7.80
CA HIS A 368 -0.97 14.85 -6.66
C HIS A 368 -1.81 14.80 -5.37
N LEU A 369 -2.62 15.82 -5.11
CA LEU A 369 -3.45 15.91 -3.91
C LEU A 369 -4.46 14.76 -3.83
N VAL A 370 -5.16 14.45 -4.92
CA VAL A 370 -6.10 13.31 -4.96
C VAL A 370 -5.38 11.99 -4.68
N SER A 371 -4.17 11.82 -5.22
CA SER A 371 -3.35 10.62 -4.99
C SER A 371 -2.87 10.46 -3.55
N LEU A 372 -2.73 11.56 -2.81
CA LEU A 372 -2.35 11.55 -1.40
C LEU A 372 -3.56 11.35 -0.47
N ILE A 373 -4.72 11.92 -0.79
CA ILE A 373 -5.90 11.90 0.09
C ILE A 373 -6.72 10.61 -0.09
N ILE A 374 -6.89 10.13 -1.32
CA ILE A 374 -7.79 9.00 -1.62
C ILE A 374 -7.05 7.89 -2.39
N PRO A 375 -6.00 7.28 -1.80
CA PRO A 375 -5.18 6.27 -2.47
C PRO A 375 -5.96 5.05 -2.98
N GLY A 376 -7.02 4.65 -2.25
CA GLY A 376 -7.89 3.55 -2.67
C GLY A 376 -8.61 3.82 -4.00
N ALA A 377 -9.09 5.05 -4.21
CA ALA A 377 -9.75 5.44 -5.45
C ALA A 377 -8.79 5.46 -6.64
N ILE A 378 -7.55 5.93 -6.43
CA ILE A 378 -6.51 5.88 -7.48
C ILE A 378 -6.16 4.44 -7.85
N ARG A 379 -6.02 3.52 -6.88
CA ARG A 379 -5.79 2.10 -7.19
C ARG A 379 -6.90 1.50 -8.04
N ALA A 380 -8.16 1.71 -7.64
CA ALA A 380 -9.31 1.21 -8.38
C ALA A 380 -9.42 1.84 -9.78
N TRP A 381 -9.07 3.14 -9.91
CA TRP A 381 -9.01 3.82 -11.20
C TRP A 381 -7.94 3.22 -12.12
N ASN A 382 -6.74 3.01 -11.59
CA ASN A 382 -5.57 2.52 -12.32
C ASN A 382 -5.65 1.03 -12.69
N GLY A 383 -6.53 0.25 -12.06
CA GLY A 383 -6.78 -1.15 -12.43
C GLY A 383 -7.34 -1.35 -13.84
N VAL A 384 -7.83 -0.27 -14.48
CA VAL A 384 -8.23 -0.26 -15.89
C VAL A 384 -7.13 0.44 -16.71
N PRO A 385 -6.45 -0.26 -17.65
CA PRO A 385 -5.30 0.30 -18.36
C PRO A 385 -5.56 1.65 -19.04
N LEU A 386 -6.70 1.79 -19.73
CA LEU A 386 -7.06 3.06 -20.39
C LEU A 386 -7.13 4.24 -19.41
N ARG A 387 -7.67 4.02 -18.21
CA ARG A 387 -7.82 5.05 -17.17
C ARG A 387 -6.46 5.46 -16.61
N LEU A 388 -5.57 4.49 -16.40
CA LEU A 388 -4.18 4.74 -16.02
C LEU A 388 -3.47 5.59 -17.07
N TYR A 389 -3.54 5.22 -18.35
CA TYR A 389 -2.91 5.96 -19.45
C TYR A 389 -3.44 7.40 -19.55
N LEU A 390 -4.75 7.59 -19.41
CA LEU A 390 -5.35 8.93 -19.42
C LEU A 390 -4.89 9.77 -18.23
N LEU A 391 -4.83 9.20 -17.03
CA LEU A 391 -4.42 9.92 -15.82
C LEU A 391 -2.94 10.35 -15.91
N GLU A 392 -2.06 9.41 -16.26
CA GLU A 392 -0.61 9.65 -16.36
C GLU A 392 -0.26 10.54 -17.55
N GLY A 393 -0.88 10.31 -18.71
CA GLY A 393 -0.68 11.13 -19.90
C GLY A 393 -1.17 12.56 -19.68
N THR A 394 -2.35 12.74 -19.07
CA THR A 394 -2.88 14.08 -18.74
C THR A 394 -1.98 14.78 -17.72
N GLY A 395 -1.59 14.08 -16.64
CA GLY A 395 -0.66 14.62 -15.65
C GLY A 395 0.67 15.03 -16.26
N PHE A 396 1.22 14.24 -17.18
CA PHE A 396 2.46 14.55 -17.89
C PHE A 396 2.31 15.80 -18.77
N VAL A 397 1.26 15.89 -19.59
CA VAL A 397 1.01 17.04 -20.46
C VAL A 397 0.87 18.33 -19.64
N PHE A 398 0.08 18.32 -18.57
CA PHE A 398 -0.07 19.51 -17.72
C PHE A 398 1.18 19.82 -16.91
N GLY A 399 1.98 18.82 -16.55
CA GLY A 399 3.31 19.01 -15.97
C GLY A 399 4.28 19.70 -16.94
N VAL A 400 4.25 19.37 -18.23
CA VAL A 400 5.04 20.06 -19.26
C VAL A 400 4.56 21.50 -19.47
N VAL A 401 3.25 21.72 -19.54
CA VAL A 401 2.67 23.08 -19.60
C VAL A 401 3.10 23.90 -18.37
N ALA A 402 3.10 23.28 -17.19
CA ALA A 402 3.61 23.89 -15.98
C ALA A 402 5.10 24.24 -16.15
N LEU A 403 5.97 23.31 -16.54
CA LEU A 403 7.39 23.58 -16.71
C LEU A 403 7.68 24.73 -17.69
N ILE A 404 7.01 24.77 -18.84
CA ILE A 404 7.15 25.87 -19.82
C ILE A 404 6.77 27.20 -19.18
N GLY A 405 5.64 27.23 -18.46
CA GLY A 405 5.18 28.42 -17.74
C GLY A 405 6.17 28.89 -16.68
N LEU A 406 6.78 27.96 -15.95
CA LEU A 406 7.79 28.23 -14.94
C LEU A 406 9.08 28.79 -15.55
N ILE A 407 9.55 28.23 -16.67
CA ILE A 407 10.73 28.73 -17.38
C ILE A 407 10.49 30.16 -17.88
N GLN A 408 9.31 30.42 -18.47
CA GLN A 408 8.92 31.78 -18.88
C GLN A 408 8.88 32.75 -17.69
N LEU A 409 8.38 32.28 -16.54
CA LEU A 409 8.34 33.07 -15.31
C LEU A 409 9.75 33.40 -14.81
N MET A 410 10.65 32.41 -14.82
CA MET A 410 12.05 32.56 -14.45
C MET A 410 12.77 33.58 -15.36
N TRP A 411 12.62 33.46 -16.68
CA TRP A 411 13.23 34.42 -17.62
C TRP A 411 12.73 35.84 -17.40
N ARG A 412 11.44 36.03 -17.14
CA ARG A 412 10.86 37.34 -16.80
C ARG A 412 11.40 37.89 -15.48
N HIS A 413 11.67 37.00 -14.52
CA HIS A 413 12.21 37.39 -13.22
C HIS A 413 13.68 37.84 -13.34
N VAL A 414 14.50 37.08 -14.06
CA VAL A 414 15.90 37.43 -14.40
C VAL A 414 15.97 38.77 -15.14
N GLY A 415 15.14 38.97 -16.16
CA GLY A 415 15.14 40.21 -16.94
C GLY A 415 14.82 41.47 -16.10
N ARG A 416 14.00 41.35 -15.05
CA ARG A 416 13.72 42.47 -14.14
C ARG A 416 14.87 42.78 -13.19
N SER A 417 15.58 41.75 -12.74
CA SER A 417 16.68 41.91 -11.78
C SER A 417 17.94 42.48 -12.43
N VAL A 418 18.22 42.10 -13.69
CA VAL A 418 19.28 42.75 -14.49
C VAL A 418 19.02 44.25 -14.64
N ALA A 419 17.75 44.67 -14.65
CA ALA A 419 17.37 46.09 -14.68
C ALA A 419 17.40 46.78 -13.29
N SER A 420 17.62 46.03 -12.19
CA SER A 420 17.62 46.54 -10.81
C SER A 420 19.06 46.68 -10.29
N THR A 421 19.42 47.84 -9.75
CA THR A 421 20.80 48.16 -9.35
C THR A 421 21.17 47.65 -7.94
N HIS A 422 20.19 47.19 -7.13
CA HIS A 422 20.41 46.71 -5.76
C HIS A 422 19.47 45.53 -5.38
N PRO A 423 19.98 44.27 -5.37
CA PRO A 423 19.18 43.11 -5.03
C PRO A 423 18.74 43.12 -3.56
N ARG A 424 17.46 42.83 -3.28
CA ARG A 424 16.95 42.69 -1.90
C ARG A 424 16.90 41.22 -1.48
N VAL A 425 16.95 40.91 -0.19
CA VAL A 425 16.83 39.53 0.34
C VAL A 425 15.62 38.76 -0.22
N PRO A 426 14.40 39.34 -0.32
CA PRO A 426 13.26 38.65 -0.95
C PRO A 426 13.48 38.29 -2.41
N GLU A 427 14.28 39.06 -3.14
CA GLU A 427 14.62 38.81 -4.55
C GLU A 427 15.49 37.55 -4.68
N VAL A 428 16.50 37.38 -3.80
CA VAL A 428 17.32 36.15 -3.74
C VAL A 428 16.46 34.93 -3.37
N ALA A 429 15.56 35.09 -2.39
CA ALA A 429 14.65 34.03 -2.00
C ALA A 429 13.66 33.65 -3.12
N ASP A 430 13.18 34.62 -3.91
CA ASP A 430 12.33 34.39 -5.07
C ASP A 430 13.06 33.55 -6.14
N TYR A 431 14.35 33.81 -6.40
CA TYR A 431 15.17 32.96 -7.27
C TYR A 431 15.36 31.55 -6.74
N ALA A 432 15.62 31.42 -5.44
CA ALA A 432 15.76 30.11 -4.81
C ALA A 432 14.45 29.31 -4.94
N LEU A 433 13.29 29.94 -4.68
CA LEU A 433 11.98 29.32 -4.84
C LEU A 433 11.72 28.86 -6.28
N LEU A 434 11.95 29.74 -7.27
CA LEU A 434 11.72 29.40 -8.68
C LEU A 434 12.67 28.29 -9.15
N SER A 435 13.93 28.31 -8.71
CA SER A 435 14.92 27.28 -9.04
C SER A 435 14.54 25.93 -8.42
N LEU A 436 14.12 25.91 -7.15
CA LEU A 436 13.65 24.69 -6.48
C LEU A 436 12.37 24.14 -7.13
N LEU A 437 11.42 25.00 -7.50
CA LEU A 437 10.24 24.58 -8.27
C LEU A 437 10.64 24.00 -9.64
N CYS A 438 11.69 24.53 -10.27
CA CYS A 438 12.19 24.02 -11.54
C CYS A 438 12.80 22.64 -11.36
N VAL A 439 13.64 22.44 -10.34
CA VAL A 439 14.19 21.14 -9.96
C VAL A 439 13.07 20.15 -9.63
N ALA A 440 12.07 20.55 -8.84
CA ALA A 440 10.93 19.70 -8.49
C ALA A 440 10.12 19.29 -9.74
N THR A 441 9.84 20.23 -10.65
CA THR A 441 9.05 19.95 -11.85
C THR A 441 9.82 19.10 -12.86
N ILE A 442 11.10 19.39 -13.09
CA ILE A 442 11.97 18.60 -13.99
C ILE A 442 12.16 17.18 -13.43
N SER A 443 12.49 17.03 -12.14
CA SER A 443 12.64 15.71 -11.51
C SER A 443 11.34 14.91 -11.51
N GLY A 444 10.18 15.58 -11.37
CA GLY A 444 8.86 14.94 -11.46
C GLY A 444 8.54 14.45 -12.87
N LEU A 445 8.77 15.26 -13.89
CA LEU A 445 8.60 14.87 -15.30
C LEU A 445 9.58 13.76 -15.70
N ALA A 446 10.84 13.86 -15.26
CA ALA A 446 11.84 12.81 -15.47
C ALA A 446 11.42 11.50 -14.80
N THR A 447 10.86 11.57 -13.59
CA THR A 447 10.29 10.40 -12.89
C THR A 447 9.12 9.79 -13.68
N ALA A 448 8.20 10.60 -14.20
CA ALA A 448 7.06 10.11 -14.99
C ALA A 448 7.49 9.36 -16.26
N VAL A 449 8.59 9.79 -16.89
CA VAL A 449 9.14 9.16 -18.10
C VAL A 449 9.97 7.90 -17.76
N LEU A 450 10.88 8.01 -16.79
CA LEU A 450 11.86 6.96 -16.48
C LEU A 450 11.32 5.86 -15.55
N TYR A 451 10.35 6.19 -14.71
CA TYR A 451 9.74 5.30 -13.72
C TYR A 451 8.21 5.30 -13.87
N ARG A 452 7.76 4.90 -15.07
CA ARG A 452 6.36 4.92 -15.49
C ARG A 452 5.40 4.38 -14.43
N TRP A 453 4.20 4.96 -14.42
CA TRP A 453 3.07 4.65 -13.52
C TRP A 453 3.25 5.15 -12.09
N GLY A 454 3.73 6.40 -11.98
CA GLY A 454 3.88 7.14 -10.72
C GLY A 454 2.68 6.99 -9.80
N SER A 455 1.48 7.22 -10.33
CA SER A 455 0.23 7.13 -9.59
C SER A 455 -0.08 5.72 -9.06
N SER A 456 0.43 4.65 -9.69
CA SER A 456 0.20 3.27 -9.26
C SER A 456 1.15 2.85 -8.15
N TRP A 457 2.47 3.06 -8.33
CA TRP A 457 3.45 2.65 -7.32
C TRP A 457 3.52 3.60 -6.11
N ALA A 458 3.16 4.88 -6.28
CA ALA A 458 3.17 5.85 -5.17
C ALA A 458 2.17 5.50 -4.07
N VAL A 459 1.04 4.86 -4.41
CA VAL A 459 0.03 4.48 -3.42
C VAL A 459 0.55 3.47 -2.39
N GLY A 460 1.46 2.57 -2.78
CA GLY A 460 2.06 1.61 -1.86
C GLY A 460 3.30 2.15 -1.13
N THR A 461 3.78 3.35 -1.47
CA THR A 461 5.12 3.81 -1.07
C THR A 461 5.14 5.27 -0.61
N VAL A 462 5.10 6.24 -1.54
CA VAL A 462 5.17 7.67 -1.21
C VAL A 462 3.94 8.14 -0.44
N THR A 463 2.73 7.73 -0.82
CA THR A 463 1.49 8.11 -0.11
C THR A 463 1.51 7.66 1.36
N PRO A 464 1.79 6.38 1.70
CA PRO A 464 1.90 5.96 3.10
C PRO A 464 3.06 6.62 3.85
N TYR A 465 4.16 6.97 3.17
CA TYR A 465 5.22 7.81 3.75
C TYR A 465 4.69 9.20 4.13
N ILE A 466 4.01 9.91 3.22
CA ILE A 466 3.42 11.22 3.53
C ILE A 466 2.38 11.11 4.65
N ALA A 467 1.53 10.08 4.64
CA ALA A 467 0.54 9.85 5.68
C ALA A 467 1.16 9.53 7.05
N SER A 468 2.37 8.97 7.09
CA SER A 468 3.05 8.61 8.34
C SER A 468 3.50 9.81 9.17
N PHE A 469 3.68 11.00 8.57
CA PHE A 469 3.99 12.22 9.32
C PHE A 469 2.92 12.59 10.34
N VAL A 470 1.65 12.33 10.04
CA VAL A 470 0.54 12.61 10.97
C VAL A 470 0.65 11.79 12.26
N ARG A 471 1.31 10.63 12.20
CA ARG A 471 1.50 9.72 13.34
C ARG A 471 2.76 9.99 14.15
N GLY A 472 3.64 10.90 13.70
CA GLY A 472 4.92 11.17 14.37
C GLY A 472 6.02 10.13 14.11
N GLU A 473 5.72 9.06 13.36
CA GLU A 473 6.66 7.99 13.02
C GLU A 473 6.82 7.87 11.49
N PRO A 474 7.63 8.73 10.84
CA PRO A 474 7.79 8.70 9.40
C PRO A 474 8.36 7.35 8.92
N ALA A 475 7.65 6.68 8.02
CA ALA A 475 8.08 5.42 7.43
C ALA A 475 9.11 5.65 6.31
N THR A 476 10.31 6.13 6.67
CA THR A 476 11.33 6.58 5.70
C THR A 476 11.81 5.48 4.76
N GLY A 477 11.84 4.23 5.22
CA GLY A 477 12.21 3.06 4.40
C GLY A 477 11.41 2.91 3.10
N LEU A 478 10.18 3.46 3.03
CA LEU A 478 9.36 3.46 1.82
C LEU A 478 9.92 4.36 0.70
N VAL A 479 10.62 5.44 1.05
CA VAL A 479 11.22 6.40 0.11
C VAL A 479 12.72 6.19 -0.05
N GLU A 480 13.43 5.73 0.99
CA GLU A 480 14.88 5.54 0.96
C GLU A 480 15.33 4.53 -0.09
N GLN A 481 14.55 3.46 -0.28
CA GLN A 481 14.79 2.43 -1.30
C GLN A 481 14.50 2.91 -2.73
N MET A 482 13.91 4.09 -2.91
CA MET A 482 13.54 4.60 -4.23
C MET A 482 14.76 5.10 -5.00
N PRO A 483 14.70 5.07 -6.35
CA PRO A 483 15.70 5.71 -7.20
C PRO A 483 15.95 7.18 -6.83
N PHE A 484 17.15 7.65 -7.15
CA PHE A 484 17.60 9.01 -6.84
C PHE A 484 16.62 10.10 -7.28
N LEU A 485 16.06 10.04 -8.49
CA LEU A 485 15.17 11.09 -9.00
C LEU A 485 13.87 11.21 -8.19
N ILE A 486 13.31 10.09 -7.72
CA ILE A 486 12.11 10.10 -6.88
C ILE A 486 12.42 10.74 -5.53
N ARG A 487 13.56 10.38 -4.93
CA ARG A 487 14.05 10.98 -3.67
C ARG A 487 14.29 12.48 -3.82
N LEU A 488 14.90 12.91 -4.93
CA LEU A 488 15.12 14.32 -5.27
C LEU A 488 13.81 15.09 -5.42
N HIS A 489 12.83 14.51 -6.11
CA HIS A 489 11.51 15.11 -6.31
C HIS A 489 10.78 15.33 -4.98
N VAL A 490 10.72 14.29 -4.14
CA VAL A 490 10.09 14.35 -2.81
C VAL A 490 10.80 15.40 -1.93
N PHE A 491 12.14 15.36 -1.87
CA PHE A 491 12.93 16.31 -1.09
C PHE A 491 12.72 17.76 -1.54
N SER A 492 12.70 18.00 -2.85
CA SER A 492 12.60 19.35 -3.43
C SER A 492 11.29 20.03 -3.06
N TRP A 493 10.18 19.29 -2.92
CA TRP A 493 8.92 19.86 -2.44
C TRP A 493 8.99 20.33 -0.98
N PHE A 494 9.64 19.59 -0.08
CA PHE A 494 9.87 20.07 1.29
C PHE A 494 10.80 21.29 1.32
N ALA A 495 11.82 21.32 0.46
CA ALA A 495 12.69 22.49 0.33
C ALA A 495 11.93 23.72 -0.18
N VAL A 496 11.01 23.55 -1.13
CA VAL A 496 10.10 24.62 -1.57
C VAL A 496 9.29 25.16 -0.38
N LEU A 497 8.68 24.28 0.43
CA LEU A 497 7.91 24.70 1.62
C LEU A 497 8.76 25.51 2.61
N ALA A 498 10.00 25.09 2.85
CA ALA A 498 10.92 25.80 3.74
C ALA A 498 11.30 27.20 3.23
N VAL A 499 11.41 27.40 1.91
CA VAL A 499 11.83 28.69 1.33
C VAL A 499 10.67 29.68 1.19
N VAL A 500 9.44 29.20 1.00
CA VAL A 500 8.24 30.03 0.78
C VAL A 500 8.13 31.24 1.73
N PRO A 501 8.28 31.12 3.06
CA PRO A 501 8.13 32.26 3.97
C PRO A 501 9.09 33.41 3.71
N PHE A 502 10.25 33.17 3.10
CA PHE A 502 11.27 34.20 2.86
C PHE A 502 11.08 34.92 1.53
N THR A 503 10.15 34.45 0.69
CA THR A 503 9.91 34.93 -0.67
C THR A 503 8.87 36.05 -0.72
N SER A 504 8.80 36.80 -1.81
CA SER A 504 7.71 37.74 -2.05
C SER A 504 6.36 37.00 -2.18
N ALA A 505 6.35 35.75 -2.64
CA ALA A 505 5.14 34.93 -2.77
C ALA A 505 4.42 34.70 -1.42
N ALA A 506 5.13 34.74 -0.30
CA ALA A 506 4.54 34.67 1.04
C ALA A 506 3.47 35.74 1.28
N MET A 507 3.58 36.92 0.66
CA MET A 507 2.58 37.98 0.86
C MET A 507 1.21 37.62 0.29
N VAL A 508 1.13 36.79 -0.75
CA VAL A 508 -0.14 36.25 -1.26
C VAL A 508 -0.80 35.38 -0.20
N LEU A 509 -0.02 34.52 0.46
CA LEU A 509 -0.49 33.64 1.54
C LEU A 509 -0.86 34.43 2.81
N VAL A 510 -0.06 35.43 3.17
CA VAL A 510 -0.32 36.32 4.32
C VAL A 510 -1.62 37.10 4.10
N ALA A 511 -1.86 37.63 2.90
CA ALA A 511 -3.11 38.33 2.59
C ALA A 511 -4.32 37.39 2.60
N ALA A 512 -4.18 36.16 2.12
CA ALA A 512 -5.23 35.14 2.22
C ALA A 512 -5.52 34.80 3.70
N GLY A 513 -4.48 34.57 4.51
CA GLY A 513 -4.60 34.31 5.94
C GLY A 513 -5.24 35.47 6.71
N ASP A 514 -4.87 36.71 6.40
CA ASP A 514 -5.47 37.91 6.99
C ASP A 514 -6.98 37.97 6.73
N ARG A 515 -7.43 37.69 5.50
CA ARG A 515 -8.86 37.60 5.18
C ARG A 515 -9.58 36.53 5.99
N VAL A 516 -8.95 35.36 6.18
CA VAL A 516 -9.53 34.27 6.98
C VAL A 516 -9.65 34.66 8.44
N VAL A 517 -8.60 35.26 9.02
CA VAL A 517 -8.61 35.74 10.42
C VAL A 517 -9.68 36.81 10.61
N LEU A 518 -9.76 37.78 9.71
CA LEU A 518 -10.79 38.82 9.75
C LEU A 518 -12.18 38.21 9.62
N PHE A 519 -12.39 37.27 8.68
CA PHE A 519 -13.66 36.58 8.48
C PHE A 519 -14.09 35.81 9.73
N ALA A 520 -13.19 35.02 10.32
CA ALA A 520 -13.44 34.26 11.54
C ALA A 520 -13.66 35.16 12.78
N GLY A 521 -13.08 36.36 12.79
CA GLY A 521 -13.23 37.34 13.86
C GLY A 521 -14.52 38.19 13.79
N ARG A 522 -15.22 38.22 12.65
CA ARG A 522 -16.49 38.98 12.48
C ARG A 522 -17.55 38.69 13.56
N PRO A 523 -17.86 37.43 13.91
CA PRO A 523 -18.85 37.15 14.96
C PRO A 523 -18.42 37.68 16.33
N ILE A 524 -17.15 37.54 16.69
CA ILE A 524 -16.60 38.04 17.96
C ILE A 524 -16.66 39.57 18.00
N ALA A 525 -16.29 40.23 16.90
CA ALA A 525 -16.37 41.68 16.78
C ALA A 525 -17.82 42.20 16.85
N ALA A 526 -18.77 41.49 16.24
CA ALA A 526 -20.20 41.83 16.28
C ALA A 526 -20.78 41.70 17.70
N VAL A 527 -20.42 40.64 18.42
CA VAL A 527 -20.81 40.43 19.83
C VAL A 527 -20.17 41.50 20.72
N ALA A 528 -18.88 41.79 20.55
CA ALA A 528 -18.19 42.84 21.31
C ALA A 528 -18.77 44.24 21.02
N HIS A 529 -19.16 44.54 19.78
CA HIS A 529 -19.81 45.80 19.43
C HIS A 529 -21.21 45.92 20.05
N THR A 530 -21.99 44.84 20.02
CA THR A 530 -23.32 44.79 20.65
C THR A 530 -23.20 44.94 22.16
N GLY A 531 -22.25 44.22 22.78
CA GLY A 531 -21.94 44.33 24.21
C GLY A 531 -21.52 45.75 24.61
N ARG A 532 -20.65 46.41 23.82
CA ARG A 532 -20.30 47.83 24.05
C ARG A 532 -21.50 48.76 23.92
N ARG A 533 -22.41 48.54 22.97
CA ARG A 533 -23.65 49.35 22.85
C ARG A 533 -24.60 49.14 24.03
N VAL A 534 -24.72 47.91 24.51
CA VAL A 534 -25.55 47.59 25.70
C VAL A 534 -24.94 48.19 26.95
N LEU A 535 -23.62 48.04 27.16
CA LEU A 535 -22.90 48.65 28.27
C LEU A 535 -22.94 50.18 28.23
N ALA A 536 -22.87 50.79 27.04
CA ALA A 536 -23.04 52.23 26.87
C ALA A 536 -24.47 52.70 27.20
N LYS A 537 -25.51 51.88 26.92
CA LYS A 537 -26.89 52.16 27.33
C LYS A 537 -27.13 51.98 28.83
N LEU A 538 -26.39 51.09 29.48
CA LEU A 538 -26.47 50.81 30.92
C LEU A 538 -25.47 51.64 31.75
N SER A 539 -24.67 52.47 31.09
CA SER A 539 -23.66 53.33 31.72
C SER A 539 -24.34 54.39 32.61
N PRO A 540 -24.01 54.47 33.91
CA PRO A 540 -24.51 55.52 34.80
C PRO A 540 -24.13 56.94 34.35
N ALA A 541 -23.10 57.08 33.51
CA ALA A 541 -22.65 58.37 32.99
C ALA A 541 -23.76 59.13 32.23
N ARG A 542 -24.68 58.40 31.57
CA ARG A 542 -25.82 59.01 30.86
C ARG A 542 -26.92 59.52 31.80
N TRP A 543 -26.92 59.07 33.06
CA TRP A 543 -27.83 59.54 34.11
C TRP A 543 -27.23 60.71 34.89
N LEU A 544 -25.90 60.77 35.00
CA LEU A 544 -25.16 61.82 35.68
C LEU A 544 -24.89 63.07 34.81
N TRP A 545 -24.73 62.91 33.49
CA TRP A 545 -24.52 64.02 32.53
C TRP A 545 -25.41 63.86 31.29
N PRO A 546 -26.66 64.36 31.32
CA PRO A 546 -27.63 64.20 30.22
C PRO A 546 -27.34 65.05 28.98
N ASP A 547 -26.65 66.19 29.14
CA ASP A 547 -26.57 67.25 28.12
C ASP A 547 -25.21 67.35 27.41
N GLU A 548 -24.26 66.45 27.68
CA GLU A 548 -23.05 66.36 26.86
C GLU A 548 -23.23 65.28 25.79
N ASP A 549 -23.29 65.72 24.53
CA ASP A 549 -23.17 64.85 23.37
C ASP A 549 -21.86 64.06 23.47
N LEU A 550 -21.97 62.83 23.99
CA LEU A 550 -20.87 61.89 24.02
C LEU A 550 -20.36 61.68 22.57
N PRO A 551 -19.05 61.81 22.31
CA PRO A 551 -18.50 61.72 20.96
C PRO A 551 -18.73 60.32 20.40
N GLY A 552 -19.80 60.15 19.63
CA GLY A 552 -20.20 58.85 19.09
C GLY A 552 -21.59 58.78 18.43
N ASP A 553 -22.44 59.79 18.56
CA ASP A 553 -23.79 59.82 17.93
C ASP A 553 -23.88 60.76 16.71
N GLY A 554 -22.75 61.02 16.05
CA GLY A 554 -22.72 61.75 14.79
C GLY A 554 -23.27 60.89 13.64
N GLY A 555 -24.60 60.90 13.49
CA GLY A 555 -25.31 60.33 12.36
C GLY A 555 -24.81 60.90 11.03
N ASN A 556 -24.72 60.02 10.04
CA ASN A 556 -24.40 60.34 8.65
C ASN A 556 -25.28 61.50 8.14
N ALA A 557 -24.68 62.64 7.86
CA ALA A 557 -25.27 63.64 6.97
C ALA A 557 -24.79 63.31 5.53
N GLU A 558 -25.74 62.95 4.66
CA GLU A 558 -25.54 62.88 3.21
C GLU A 558 -25.14 64.27 2.66
N PRO A 559 -24.19 64.37 1.73
CA PRO A 559 -23.97 65.61 0.99
C PRO A 559 -24.89 65.66 -0.24
N SER A 560 -25.67 66.74 -0.32
CA SER A 560 -26.36 67.24 -1.51
C SER A 560 -25.38 67.73 -2.58
#